data_AF-A0A952X3I9-F1
#
_entry.id   AF-A0A952X3I9-F1
#
_cell.length_a   1.000
_cell.length_b   1.000
_cell.length_c   1.000
_cell.angle_alpha   90.00
_cell.angle_beta   90.00
_cell.angle_gamma   90.00
#
_symmetry.space_group_name_H-M   'P 1'
#
loop_
_entity.id
_entity.type
_entity.pdbx_description
1 polymer ?
#
loop_
_entity_poly.entity_id
_entity_poly.type
_entity_poly.pdbx_seq_one_letter_code
_entity_poly.pdbx_strand_id
1 'polypeptide(L)'
;MRVPSPHGMTLRQKLIEADKLARELMDHLERGFAPRIHGLRRITRQGSEGEHEDVTDVTVRSTVDRVLESDDFSHGLCVALGQFLQSIEAETRDITT
;
A
#
# COMPACT_ATOMS: atom_id res chain seq x y z
N MET A 1 -9.84 0.80 -6.60
CA MET A 1 -10.32 -0.16 -5.58
C MET A 1 -11.56 0.40 -4.90
N ARG A 2 -12.66 -0.35 -4.79
CA ARG A 2 -13.80 0.06 -3.95
C ARG A 2 -13.61 -0.54 -2.57
N VAL A 3 -13.23 0.30 -1.62
CA VAL A 3 -13.10 -0.11 -0.21
C VAL A 3 -14.48 -0.03 0.45
N PRO A 4 -14.95 -1.09 1.13
CA PRO A 4 -16.19 -1.03 1.89
C PRO A 4 -16.07 -0.07 3.08
N SER A 5 -17.15 0.63 3.39
CA SER A 5 -17.21 1.47 4.60
C SER A 5 -17.55 0.60 5.82
N PRO A 6 -16.99 0.90 7.02
CA PRO A 6 -17.37 0.20 8.25
C PRO A 6 -18.80 0.50 8.72
N HIS A 7 -19.50 1.50 8.16
CA HIS A 7 -20.85 1.85 8.59
C HIS A 7 -21.87 0.72 8.33
N GLY A 8 -22.71 0.45 9.32
CA GLY A 8 -23.74 -0.60 9.25
C GLY A 8 -23.22 -2.04 9.40
N MET A 9 -21.91 -2.22 9.63
CA MET A 9 -21.32 -3.53 9.93
C MET A 9 -21.33 -3.81 11.43
N THR A 10 -21.45 -5.10 11.79
CA THR A 10 -21.20 -5.58 13.15
C THR A 10 -19.70 -5.55 13.47
N LEU A 11 -19.34 -5.48 14.76
CA LEU A 11 -17.95 -5.55 15.22
C LEU A 11 -17.18 -6.75 14.62
N ARG A 12 -17.81 -7.92 14.56
CA ARG A 12 -17.22 -9.13 13.95
C ARG A 12 -16.90 -8.92 12.47
N GLN A 13 -17.82 -8.32 11.71
CA GLN A 13 -17.59 -8.02 10.29
C GLN A 13 -16.44 -7.02 10.12
N LYS A 14 -16.40 -5.97 10.95
CA LYS A 14 -15.30 -4.99 10.92
C LYS A 14 -13.94 -5.63 11.17
N LEU A 15 -13.84 -6.51 12.18
CA LEU A 15 -12.61 -7.24 12.47
C LEU A 15 -12.15 -8.12 11.30
N ILE A 16 -13.09 -8.80 10.63
CA ILE A 16 -12.80 -9.62 9.44
C ILE A 16 -12.30 -8.75 8.28
N GLU A 17 -12.96 -7.63 8.00
CA GLU A 17 -12.53 -6.74 6.91
C GLU A 17 -11.20 -6.05 7.23
N ALA A 18 -10.95 -5.67 8.49
CA ALA A 18 -9.67 -5.14 8.92
C ALA A 18 -8.52 -6.15 8.74
N ASP A 19 -8.72 -7.42 9.11
CA ASP A 19 -7.72 -8.48 8.90
C ASP A 19 -7.44 -8.71 7.40
N LYS A 20 -8.48 -8.70 6.55
CA LYS A 20 -8.31 -8.79 5.09
C LYS A 20 -7.48 -7.64 4.54
N LEU A 21 -7.83 -6.39 4.89
CA LEU A 21 -7.11 -5.20 4.45
C LEU A 21 -5.66 -5.20 4.93
N ALA A 22 -5.41 -5.65 6.16
CA ALA A 22 -4.05 -5.79 6.69
C ALA A 22 -3.23 -6.82 5.91
N ARG A 23 -3.81 -7.98 5.58
CA ARG A 23 -3.15 -9.00 4.74
C ARG A 23 -2.87 -8.51 3.33
N GLU A 24 -3.82 -7.81 2.72
CA GLU A 24 -3.66 -7.24 1.39
C GLU A 24 -2.56 -6.16 1.37
N LEU A 25 -2.50 -5.31 2.40
CA LEU A 25 -1.44 -4.33 2.56
C LEU A 25 -0.07 -5.00 2.71
N MET A 26 0.05 -6.02 3.57
CA MET A 26 1.31 -6.75 3.73
C MET A 26 1.77 -7.39 2.41
N ASP A 27 0.86 -8.09 1.72
CA ASP A 27 1.20 -8.76 0.45
C ASP A 27 1.62 -7.76 -0.63
N HIS A 28 0.93 -6.63 -0.74
CA HIS A 28 1.30 -5.58 -1.69
C HIS A 28 2.61 -4.88 -1.33
N LEU A 29 2.91 -4.67 -0.04
CA LEU A 29 4.20 -4.11 0.36
C LEU A 29 5.36 -5.05 -0.02
N GLU A 30 5.19 -6.36 0.22
CA GLU A 30 6.21 -7.37 -0.05
C GLU A 30 6.40 -7.66 -1.55
N ARG A 31 5.30 -7.80 -2.30
CA ARG A 31 5.33 -8.26 -3.69
C ARG A 31 5.17 -7.15 -4.72
N GLY A 32 4.54 -6.04 -4.33
CA GLY A 32 4.26 -4.91 -5.19
C GLY A 32 5.29 -3.79 -4.99
N PHE A 33 5.29 -3.19 -3.81
CA PHE A 33 5.99 -1.94 -3.55
C PHE A 33 7.50 -2.10 -3.37
N ALA A 34 7.95 -2.97 -2.47
CA ALA A 34 9.38 -3.15 -2.20
C ALA A 34 10.19 -3.54 -3.45
N PRO A 35 9.74 -4.50 -4.30
CA PRO A 35 10.45 -4.83 -5.53
C PRO A 35 10.57 -3.65 -6.51
N ARG A 36 9.54 -2.81 -6.60
CA ARG A 36 9.55 -1.62 -7.48
C ARG A 36 10.55 -0.57 -7.00
N ILE A 37 10.62 -0.31 -5.69
CA ILE A 37 11.65 0.57 -5.11
C ILE A 37 13.05 0.02 -5.36
N HIS A 38 13.27 -1.28 -5.16
CA HIS A 38 14.56 -1.91 -5.44
C HIS A 38 14.94 -1.79 -6.93
N GLY A 39 13.98 -1.96 -7.83
CA GLY A 39 14.16 -1.75 -9.27
C GLY A 39 14.56 -0.31 -9.61
N LEU A 40 13.85 0.68 -9.07
CA LEU A 40 14.17 2.09 -9.26
C LEU A 40 15.59 2.42 -8.75
N ARG A 41 15.94 1.93 -7.55
CA ARG A 41 17.28 2.13 -6.98
C ARG A 41 18.39 1.53 -7.85
N ARG A 42 18.14 0.40 -8.49
CA ARG A 42 19.12 -0.23 -9.39
C ARG A 42 19.34 0.61 -10.65
N ILE A 43 18.25 1.06 -11.28
CA ILE A 43 18.29 1.87 -12.51
C ILE A 43 19.01 3.20 -12.28
N THR A 44 18.71 3.87 -11.16
CA THR A 44 19.34 5.17 -10.85
C THR A 44 20.81 5.05 -10.46
N ARG A 45 21.24 3.89 -9.92
CA ARG A 45 22.66 3.62 -9.62
C ARG A 45 23.46 3.29 -10.87
N GLN A 46 22.91 2.43 -11.74
CA GLN A 46 23.54 2.08 -13.01
C GLN A 46 23.82 3.35 -13.80
N GLY A 47 22.85 4.29 -13.88
CA GLY A 47 23.01 5.60 -14.54
C GLY A 47 24.27 6.41 -14.15
N SER A 48 24.89 6.12 -12.99
CA SER A 48 26.08 6.83 -12.50
C SER A 48 27.41 6.12 -12.74
N GLU A 49 27.39 4.82 -13.01
CA GLU A 49 28.58 4.00 -13.24
C GLU A 49 28.68 3.75 -14.75
N GLY A 50 29.72 4.27 -15.40
CA GLY A 50 29.83 4.50 -16.86
C GLY A 50 29.86 3.27 -17.79
N GLU A 51 29.19 2.17 -17.45
CA GLU A 51 28.94 1.03 -18.33
C GLU A 51 27.44 0.97 -18.68
N HIS A 52 27.04 1.55 -19.82
CA HIS A 52 25.61 1.65 -20.18
C HIS A 52 25.23 0.90 -21.45
N GLU A 53 24.32 -0.05 -21.26
CA GLU A 53 23.11 -0.16 -22.07
C GLU A 53 22.27 1.12 -21.80
N ASP A 54 21.93 1.91 -22.81
CA ASP A 54 21.36 3.27 -22.68
C ASP A 54 20.10 3.33 -21.78
N VAL A 55 20.26 3.62 -20.50
CA VAL A 55 19.15 3.96 -19.59
C VAL A 55 18.67 5.37 -19.95
N THR A 56 17.57 5.45 -20.68
CA THR A 56 16.96 6.74 -21.05
C THR A 56 16.19 7.38 -19.88
N ASP A 57 16.04 8.70 -19.94
CA ASP A 57 15.14 9.45 -19.03
C ASP A 57 13.71 8.90 -19.01
N VAL A 58 13.26 8.36 -20.16
CA VAL A 58 11.93 7.73 -20.29
C VAL A 58 11.86 6.46 -19.43
N THR A 59 12.92 5.66 -19.39
CA THR A 59 13.02 4.46 -18.54
C THR A 59 12.95 4.83 -17.06
N VAL A 60 13.67 5.88 -16.66
CA VAL A 60 13.65 6.37 -15.27
C VAL A 60 12.24 6.86 -14.90
N ARG A 61 11.64 7.72 -15.73
CA ARG A 61 10.29 8.26 -15.48
C ARG A 61 9.24 7.16 -15.38
N SER A 62 9.23 6.21 -16.32
CA SER A 62 8.31 5.08 -16.29
C SER A 62 8.47 4.21 -15.03
N THR A 63 9.70 4.06 -14.53
CA THR A 63 9.95 3.31 -13.30
C THR A 63 9.46 4.07 -12.08
N VAL A 64 9.64 5.40 -12.04
CA VAL A 64 9.09 6.27 -10.99
C VAL A 64 7.57 6.20 -10.98
N ASP A 65 6.92 6.31 -12.14
CA ASP A 65 5.45 6.24 -12.25
C ASP A 65 4.91 4.93 -11.64
N ARG A 66 5.58 3.80 -11.90
CA ARG A 66 5.21 2.49 -11.32
C ARG A 66 5.37 2.43 -9.81
N VAL A 67 6.36 3.13 -9.24
CA VAL A 67 6.54 3.22 -7.79
C VAL A 67 5.43 4.06 -7.17
N LEU A 68 5.12 5.22 -7.77
CA LEU A 68 4.07 6.12 -7.30
C LEU A 68 2.69 5.46 -7.36
N GLU A 69 2.36 4.77 -8.45
CA GLU A 69 1.10 3.99 -8.54
C GLU A 69 1.01 2.94 -7.42
N SER A 70 2.12 2.29 -7.09
CA SER A 70 2.18 1.31 -6.02
C SER A 70 2.08 1.96 -4.63
N ASP A 71 2.58 3.18 -4.45
CA ASP A 71 2.46 3.97 -3.22
C ASP A 71 1.01 4.41 -3.00
N ASP A 72 0.36 4.94 -4.05
CA ASP A 72 -1.04 5.35 -4.02
C ASP A 72 -1.97 4.20 -3.62
N PHE A 73 -1.70 3.00 -4.13
CA PHE A 73 -2.45 1.80 -3.76
C PHE A 73 -2.26 1.45 -2.27
N SER A 74 -1.02 1.42 -1.79
CA SER A 74 -0.70 1.20 -0.36
C SER A 74 -1.39 2.25 0.52
N HIS A 75 -1.37 3.52 0.11
CA HIS A 75 -1.99 4.61 0.84
C HIS A 75 -3.51 4.41 0.94
N GLY A 76 -4.16 4.01 -0.14
CA GLY A 76 -5.59 3.66 -0.14
C GLY A 76 -5.94 2.55 0.86
N LEU A 77 -5.12 1.50 0.94
CA LEU A 77 -5.28 0.42 1.92
C LEU A 77 -5.06 0.90 3.36
N CYS A 78 -4.06 1.75 3.60
CA CYS A 78 -3.80 2.34 4.93
C CYS A 78 -4.98 3.19 5.40
N VAL A 79 -5.51 4.06 4.54
CA VAL A 79 -6.68 4.90 4.85
C VAL A 79 -7.89 4.03 5.18
N ALA A 80 -8.15 3.02 4.34
CA ALA A 80 -9.23 2.04 4.56
C ALA A 80 -9.11 1.32 5.90
N LEU A 81 -7.94 0.73 6.17
CA LEU A 81 -7.66 0.01 7.40
C LEU A 81 -7.82 0.93 8.62
N GLY A 82 -7.32 2.16 8.53
CA GLY A 82 -7.48 3.18 9.57
C GLY A 82 -8.94 3.45 9.93
N GLN A 83 -9.84 3.56 8.94
CA GLN A 83 -11.27 3.74 9.17
C GLN A 83 -11.90 2.56 9.92
N PHE A 84 -11.53 1.32 9.55
CA PHE A 84 -12.00 0.13 10.26
C PHE A 84 -11.48 0.08 11.70
N LEU A 85 -10.18 0.32 11.91
CA LEU A 85 -9.56 0.30 13.24
C LEU A 85 -10.17 1.35 14.17
N GLN A 86 -10.38 2.59 13.69
CA GLN A 86 -11.06 3.64 14.47
C GLN A 86 -12.49 3.25 14.83
N SER A 87 -13.23 2.64 13.90
CA SER A 87 -14.60 2.20 14.16
C SER A 87 -14.67 1.04 15.16
N ILE A 88 -13.73 0.10 15.10
CA ILE A 88 -13.58 -0.99 16.06
C ILE A 88 -13.23 -0.43 17.45
N GLU A 89 -12.30 0.51 17.52
CA GLU A 89 -11.91 1.15 18.79
C GLU A 89 -13.10 1.84 19.47
N ALA A 90 -13.92 2.56 18.70
CA ALA A 90 -15.12 3.21 19.23
C ALA A 90 -16.11 2.19 19.82
N GLU A 91 -16.45 1.13 19.08
CA GLU A 91 -17.40 0.11 19.55
C GLU A 91 -16.88 -0.72 20.73
N THR A 92 -15.58 -1.03 20.75
CA THR A 92 -14.97 -1.79 21.85
C THR A 92 -14.93 -0.99 23.14
N ARG A 93 -14.75 0.33 23.06
CA ARG A 93 -14.84 1.24 24.20
C ARG A 93 -16.25 1.22 24.80
N ASP A 94 -17.30 1.26 23.98
CA ASP A 94 -18.69 1.21 24.44
C ASP A 94 -19.05 -0.09 25.18
N ILE A 95 -18.33 -1.19 24.92
CA ILE A 95 -18.53 -2.49 25.61
C ILE A 95 -17.83 -2.53 26.97
N THR A 96 -16.73 -1.78 27.13
CA THR A 96 -15.87 -1.83 28.31
C THR A 96 -16.14 -0.74 29.34
N THR A 97 -17.03 0.20 29.04
CA THR A 97 -17.47 1.30 29.94
C THR A 97 -18.91 1.09 30.39
#